data_AF-A0AAE2CH18-F1
#
_entry.id   AF-A0AAE2CH18-F1
#
_cell.length_a   1.000
_cell.length_b   1.000
_cell.length_c   1.000
_cell.angle_alpha   90.00
_cell.angle_beta   90.00
_cell.angle_gamma   90.00
#
_symmetry.space_group_name_H-M   'P 1'
#
loop_
_entity.id
_entity.type
_entity.pdbx_description
1 polymer ?
#
loop_
_entity_poly.entity_id
_entity_poly.type
_entity_poly.pdbx_seq_one_letter_code
_entity_poly.pdbx_strand_id
1 'polypeptide(L)'
;MGPCQQNGPINIEWPSKIVHLPDSSSQSSSHLNPSPQSIAWQEALDISSPKSVESPSPSSPLDCLVQVPVTSSAVVWRRTKNGKFSEKSTYSLLVEIEAREVASSSRTSPTSVANPGKLWRCLWSLPVPPRVKVLGWKICSEAVPTLEKLARQHRDVDTRCAVCGAASETVKHIFLECQFARLAWVVSNFPWRVVADWREGAAGWLLRGLEYGETQDKAWFVTMCWALWKHRNSRLVEGKVQEAGAVVKEAALVLS
;
A
#
# COMPACT_ATOMS: atom_id res chain seq x y z
N MET A 1 15.38 -68.07 -9.77
CA MET A 1 16.24 -67.46 -8.73
C MET A 1 17.53 -67.00 -9.40
N GLY A 2 17.64 -65.70 -9.68
CA GLY A 2 18.87 -65.06 -10.17
C GLY A 2 19.10 -63.80 -9.33
N PRO A 3 20.31 -63.54 -8.80
CA PRO A 3 20.50 -62.51 -7.77
C PRO A 3 20.72 -61.11 -8.34
N CYS A 4 20.21 -60.16 -7.55
CA CYS A 4 20.39 -58.70 -7.59
C CYS A 4 21.82 -58.24 -7.92
N GLN A 5 21.94 -57.31 -8.87
CA GLN A 5 23.11 -56.46 -9.02
C GLN A 5 23.03 -55.27 -8.04
N GLN A 6 24.11 -55.11 -7.27
CA GLN A 6 24.37 -53.97 -6.41
C GLN A 6 24.87 -52.80 -7.26
N ASN A 7 24.27 -51.61 -7.09
CA ASN A 7 24.89 -50.35 -7.48
C ASN A 7 25.03 -49.51 -6.21
N GLY A 8 26.28 -49.22 -5.85
CA GLY A 8 26.68 -48.43 -4.69
C GLY A 8 26.33 -46.94 -4.82
N PRO A 9 26.51 -46.16 -3.74
CA PRO A 9 26.10 -44.77 -3.68
C PRO A 9 26.99 -43.85 -4.54
N ILE A 10 26.33 -42.96 -5.28
CA ILE A 10 26.94 -41.91 -6.09
C ILE A 10 27.49 -40.83 -5.15
N ASN A 11 28.80 -40.61 -5.21
CA ASN A 11 29.52 -39.57 -4.48
C ASN A 11 29.38 -38.23 -5.24
N ILE A 12 28.75 -37.22 -4.63
CA ILE A 12 28.62 -35.88 -5.19
C ILE A 12 29.54 -34.95 -4.40
N GLU A 13 30.70 -34.63 -4.99
CA GLU A 13 31.67 -33.66 -4.48
C GLU A 13 31.16 -32.22 -4.69
N TRP A 14 31.18 -31.42 -3.63
CA TRP A 14 30.91 -29.98 -3.66
C TRP A 14 32.23 -29.21 -3.85
N PRO A 15 32.35 -28.27 -4.81
CA PRO A 15 33.59 -27.53 -4.99
C PRO A 15 33.77 -26.45 -3.91
N SER A 16 34.69 -26.71 -2.97
CA SER A 16 35.27 -25.74 -2.05
C SER A 16 36.10 -24.70 -2.79
N LYS A 17 35.53 -23.52 -3.06
CA LYS A 17 36.31 -22.30 -3.32
C LYS A 17 35.80 -21.17 -2.44
N ILE A 18 36.45 -21.05 -1.29
CA ILE A 18 36.44 -19.88 -0.41
C ILE A 18 37.16 -18.76 -1.17
N VAL A 19 36.41 -17.73 -1.57
CA VAL A 19 36.98 -16.46 -2.04
C VAL A 19 37.17 -15.57 -0.82
N HIS A 20 38.41 -15.19 -0.56
CA HIS A 20 38.77 -14.25 0.49
C HIS A 20 38.14 -12.88 0.22
N LEU A 21 37.33 -12.40 1.16
CA LEU A 21 36.94 -10.98 1.28
C LEU A 21 38.04 -10.26 2.06
N PRO A 22 38.48 -9.05 1.64
CA PRO A 22 39.36 -8.24 2.46
C PRO A 22 38.59 -7.61 3.62
N ASP A 23 39.14 -7.76 4.82
CA ASP A 23 38.78 -7.03 6.03
C ASP A 23 39.33 -5.60 5.94
N SER A 24 38.48 -4.61 6.18
CA SER A 24 38.93 -3.31 6.70
C SER A 24 37.74 -2.51 7.24
N SER A 25 37.67 -2.52 8.55
CA SER A 25 37.14 -1.47 9.40
C SER A 25 37.65 -0.09 8.99
N SER A 26 36.74 0.78 8.54
CA SER A 26 36.70 2.23 8.79
C SER A 26 35.70 2.88 7.85
N GLN A 27 34.47 3.11 8.32
CA GLN A 27 33.62 4.14 7.72
C GLN A 27 33.25 5.14 8.81
N SER A 28 33.88 6.30 8.67
CA SER A 28 33.51 7.55 9.28
C SER A 28 32.04 7.83 9.05
N SER A 29 31.37 8.28 10.11
CA SER A 29 30.02 8.82 10.06
C SER A 29 30.05 10.11 9.21
N SER A 30 29.85 9.96 7.91
CA SER A 30 29.52 11.08 7.05
C SER A 30 28.00 11.24 7.08
N HIS A 31 27.53 12.41 7.50
CA HIS A 31 26.15 12.81 7.30
C HIS A 31 25.88 12.82 5.79
N LEU A 32 25.36 11.71 5.27
CA LEU A 32 24.89 11.62 3.90
C LEU A 32 23.68 12.56 3.77
N ASN A 33 23.80 13.57 2.92
CA ASN A 33 22.65 14.35 2.52
C ASN A 33 21.62 13.40 1.87
N PRO A 34 20.32 13.51 2.24
CA PRO A 34 19.29 12.69 1.64
C PRO A 34 19.27 12.91 0.13
N SER A 35 19.10 11.83 -0.64
CA SER A 35 18.99 11.93 -2.09
C SER A 35 17.81 12.84 -2.48
N PRO A 36 17.84 13.51 -3.65
CA PRO A 36 16.71 14.33 -4.11
C PRO A 36 15.38 13.57 -4.13
N GLN A 37 15.45 12.25 -4.35
CA GLN A 37 14.31 11.36 -4.21
C GLN A 37 13.85 11.32 -2.76
N SER A 38 14.72 10.99 -1.80
CA SER A 38 14.40 10.95 -0.36
C SER A 38 13.76 12.25 0.16
N ILE A 39 14.21 13.42 -0.34
CA ILE A 39 13.61 14.73 0.00
C ILE A 39 12.19 14.86 -0.55
N ALA A 40 11.99 14.63 -1.85
CA ALA A 40 10.66 14.66 -2.47
C ALA A 40 9.70 13.62 -1.83
N TRP A 41 10.25 12.52 -1.30
CA TRP A 41 9.51 11.53 -0.54
C TRP A 41 9.09 12.00 0.85
N GLN A 42 9.96 12.69 1.59
CA GLN A 42 9.60 13.30 2.86
C GLN A 42 8.51 14.36 2.65
N GLU A 43 8.64 15.19 1.62
CA GLU A 43 7.60 16.16 1.23
C GLU A 43 6.26 15.48 0.91
N ALA A 44 6.26 14.36 0.18
CA ALA A 44 5.05 13.59 -0.11
C ALA A 44 4.46 12.89 1.13
N LEU A 45 5.30 12.46 2.08
CA LEU A 45 4.86 11.90 3.37
C LEU A 45 4.25 12.98 4.28
N ASP A 46 4.74 14.21 4.20
CA ASP A 46 4.21 15.36 4.93
C ASP A 46 2.90 15.89 4.31
N ILE A 47 2.74 15.75 2.99
CA ILE A 47 1.47 16.03 2.29
C ILE A 47 0.41 14.94 2.60
N SER A 48 0.83 13.69 2.85
CA SER A 48 -0.05 12.54 3.11
C SER A 48 -0.20 12.15 4.59
N SER A 49 0.44 12.89 5.50
CA SER A 49 0.16 12.86 6.92
C SER A 49 -1.02 13.79 7.21
N PRO A 50 -1.99 13.39 8.06
CA PRO A 50 -3.01 14.31 8.50
C PRO A 50 -2.30 15.36 9.36
N LYS A 51 -1.94 16.51 8.77
CA LYS A 51 -1.75 17.72 9.55
C LYS A 51 -3.00 17.85 10.42
N SER A 52 -2.80 18.10 11.72
CA SER A 52 -3.86 18.55 12.62
C SER A 52 -4.78 19.43 11.81
N VAL A 53 -6.04 18.99 11.69
CA VAL A 53 -7.06 19.66 10.90
C VAL A 53 -7.28 21.02 11.53
N GLU A 54 -6.47 21.99 11.10
CA GLU A 54 -6.91 23.36 11.06
C GLU A 54 -7.94 23.37 9.93
N SER A 55 -9.19 23.40 10.37
CA SER A 55 -10.40 23.46 9.56
C SER A 55 -10.15 24.22 8.27
N PRO A 56 -10.22 23.57 7.08
CA PRO A 56 -10.14 24.30 5.85
C PRO A 56 -11.36 25.21 5.78
N SER A 57 -11.14 26.52 5.79
CA SER A 57 -12.12 27.46 5.27
C SER A 57 -12.44 27.00 3.85
N PRO A 58 -13.70 26.63 3.55
CA PRO A 58 -13.99 25.98 2.28
C PRO A 58 -13.86 27.00 1.16
N SER A 59 -12.95 26.73 0.22
CA SER A 59 -13.07 27.22 -1.15
C SER A 59 -14.34 26.60 -1.76
N SER A 60 -15.46 27.28 -1.49
CA SER A 60 -16.72 27.32 -2.22
C SER A 60 -17.27 26.00 -2.82
N PRO A 61 -18.10 25.26 -2.07
CA PRO A 61 -19.14 24.40 -2.62
C PRO A 61 -20.44 25.21 -2.78
N LEU A 62 -20.41 26.29 -3.56
CA LEU A 62 -21.59 27.15 -3.75
C LEU A 62 -22.65 26.55 -4.68
N ASP A 63 -22.33 25.48 -5.43
CA ASP A 63 -23.25 24.93 -6.43
C ASP A 63 -24.39 24.05 -5.86
N CYS A 64 -24.34 23.70 -4.58
CA CYS A 64 -25.41 22.94 -3.92
C CYS A 64 -26.39 23.82 -3.12
N LEU A 65 -26.10 25.12 -2.96
CA LEU A 65 -26.94 26.06 -2.26
C LEU A 65 -28.00 26.63 -3.20
N VAL A 66 -29.27 26.56 -2.80
CA VAL A 66 -30.33 27.33 -3.48
C VAL A 66 -30.46 28.65 -2.76
N GLN A 67 -30.27 29.75 -3.49
CA GLN A 67 -30.88 31.01 -3.07
C GLN A 67 -32.39 30.91 -3.31
N VAL A 68 -33.15 30.81 -2.22
CA VAL A 68 -34.62 30.94 -2.22
C VAL A 68 -34.94 32.43 -2.43
N PRO A 69 -36.04 32.80 -3.13
CA PRO A 69 -36.43 34.19 -3.28
C PRO A 69 -36.48 34.90 -1.92
N VAL A 70 -35.89 36.09 -1.92
CA VAL A 70 -35.55 36.92 -0.76
C VAL A 70 -36.74 37.15 0.18
N THR A 71 -36.82 36.39 1.27
CA THR A 71 -37.30 36.88 2.58
C THR A 71 -36.78 36.11 3.82
N SER A 72 -35.94 35.07 3.70
CA SER A 72 -35.28 34.49 4.88
C SER A 72 -33.86 34.00 4.56
N SER A 73 -32.86 34.51 5.27
CA SER A 73 -31.43 34.19 5.14
C SER A 73 -31.04 32.79 5.66
N ALA A 74 -31.92 31.80 5.50
CA ALA A 74 -31.67 30.43 5.95
C ALA A 74 -31.02 29.62 4.82
N VAL A 75 -29.76 29.23 5.02
CA VAL A 75 -29.07 28.28 4.15
C VAL A 75 -29.55 26.88 4.51
N VAL A 76 -30.21 26.20 3.56
CA VAL A 76 -30.85 24.89 3.79
C VAL A 76 -30.13 23.79 3.01
N TRP A 77 -29.81 22.68 3.67
CA TRP A 77 -29.18 21.52 3.04
C TRP A 77 -30.20 20.70 2.23
N ARG A 78 -30.13 20.81 0.89
CA ARG A 78 -31.11 20.23 -0.05
C ARG A 78 -31.32 18.72 0.09
N ARG A 79 -30.33 17.97 0.58
CA ARG A 79 -30.33 16.49 0.58
C ARG A 79 -30.98 15.84 1.80
N THR A 80 -31.38 16.62 2.80
CA THR A 80 -32.15 16.10 3.93
C THR A 80 -33.55 16.70 3.90
N LYS A 81 -34.57 15.89 4.18
CA LYS A 81 -35.98 16.33 4.23
C LYS A 81 -36.20 17.47 5.24
N ASN A 82 -35.35 17.53 6.27
CA ASN A 82 -35.41 18.53 7.33
C ASN A 82 -34.47 19.72 7.08
N GLY A 83 -33.76 19.76 5.94
CA GLY A 83 -32.90 20.87 5.58
C GLY A 83 -31.63 21.04 6.42
N LYS A 84 -31.39 20.11 7.36
CA LYS A 84 -30.22 20.14 8.26
C LYS A 84 -29.04 19.40 7.64
N PHE A 85 -27.87 19.98 7.80
CA PHE A 85 -26.60 19.37 7.43
C PHE A 85 -26.33 18.10 8.24
N SER A 86 -25.74 17.08 7.60
CA SER A 86 -25.22 15.89 8.26
C SER A 86 -24.03 15.34 7.48
N GLU A 87 -22.98 14.95 8.19
CA GLU A 87 -21.78 14.32 7.64
C GLU A 87 -22.08 13.07 6.81
N LYS A 88 -23.13 12.32 7.18
CA LYS A 88 -23.57 11.16 6.40
C LYS A 88 -24.15 11.56 5.05
N SER A 89 -24.92 12.65 5.01
CA SER A 89 -25.53 13.16 3.78
C SER A 89 -24.51 13.82 2.86
N THR A 90 -23.47 14.46 3.40
CA THR A 90 -22.38 15.01 2.60
C THR A 90 -21.53 13.89 2.00
N TYR A 91 -21.19 12.86 2.78
CA TYR A 91 -20.43 11.73 2.27
C TYR A 91 -21.18 11.02 1.14
N SER A 92 -22.49 10.79 1.30
CA SER A 92 -23.32 10.25 0.21
C SER A 92 -23.32 11.13 -1.05
N LEU A 93 -23.35 12.46 -0.89
CA LEU A 93 -23.28 13.40 -2.01
C LEU A 93 -21.92 13.35 -2.71
N LEU A 94 -20.83 13.30 -1.96
CA LEU A 94 -19.46 13.20 -2.50
C LEU A 94 -19.30 11.93 -3.33
N VAL A 95 -19.77 10.78 -2.81
CA VAL A 95 -19.76 9.51 -3.55
C VAL A 95 -20.58 9.59 -4.84
N GLU A 96 -21.74 10.27 -4.84
CA GLU A 96 -22.54 10.47 -6.06
C GLU A 96 -21.86 11.40 -7.08
N ILE A 97 -21.17 12.45 -6.62
CA ILE A 97 -20.43 13.38 -7.48
C ILE A 97 -19.24 12.65 -8.11
N GLU A 98 -18.44 11.93 -7.32
CA GLU A 98 -17.34 11.11 -7.81
C GLU A 98 -17.83 10.08 -8.85
N ALA A 99 -18.95 9.39 -8.58
CA ALA A 99 -19.54 8.46 -9.54
C ALA A 99 -19.95 9.13 -10.87
N ARG A 100 -20.43 10.38 -10.82
CA ARG A 100 -20.83 11.16 -12.00
C ARG A 100 -19.65 11.72 -12.78
N GLU A 101 -18.61 12.17 -12.09
CA GLU A 101 -17.37 12.66 -12.72
C GLU A 101 -16.64 11.52 -13.43
N VAL A 102 -16.65 10.33 -12.84
CA VAL A 102 -16.09 9.12 -13.45
C VAL A 102 -16.91 8.66 -14.65
N ALA A 103 -18.23 8.83 -14.64
CA ALA A 103 -19.06 8.59 -15.83
C ALA A 103 -18.82 9.61 -16.96
N SER A 104 -18.29 10.79 -16.63
CA SER A 104 -18.08 11.92 -17.56
C SER A 104 -16.63 12.01 -18.08
N SER A 105 -15.68 11.30 -17.46
CA SER A 105 -14.26 11.33 -17.82
C SER A 105 -13.80 9.97 -18.35
N SER A 106 -13.63 9.86 -19.67
CA SER A 106 -13.13 8.66 -20.36
C SER A 106 -11.63 8.38 -20.12
N ARG A 107 -11.11 8.50 -18.90
CA ARG A 107 -9.72 8.15 -18.51
C ARG A 107 -9.57 8.06 -16.98
N THR A 108 -10.09 6.97 -16.41
CA THR A 108 -9.57 6.12 -15.33
C THR A 108 -10.75 5.30 -14.84
N SER A 109 -10.78 4.01 -15.13
CA SER A 109 -11.81 3.12 -14.60
C SER A 109 -11.81 3.26 -13.08
N PRO A 110 -12.95 3.58 -12.44
CA PRO A 110 -13.03 3.39 -11.01
C PRO A 110 -12.92 1.87 -10.86
N THR A 111 -11.93 1.43 -10.10
CA THR A 111 -11.90 0.06 -9.64
C THR A 111 -13.12 -0.10 -8.74
N SER A 112 -14.29 -0.40 -9.32
CA SER A 112 -15.53 -0.54 -8.58
C SER A 112 -15.40 -1.83 -7.77
N VAL A 113 -14.91 -1.71 -6.54
CA VAL A 113 -15.07 -2.76 -5.56
C VAL A 113 -16.56 -3.00 -5.49
N ALA A 114 -17.02 -4.22 -5.77
CA ALA A 114 -18.45 -4.56 -5.74
C ALA A 114 -19.08 -4.29 -4.36
N ASN A 115 -18.28 -4.03 -3.32
CA ASN A 115 -18.75 -3.66 -1.99
C ASN A 115 -17.68 -2.92 -1.14
N PRO A 116 -17.50 -1.59 -1.27
CA PRO A 116 -16.57 -0.84 -0.43
C PRO A 116 -16.93 -0.96 1.07
N GLY A 117 -18.22 -1.04 1.41
CA GLY A 117 -18.67 -1.19 2.79
C GLY A 117 -18.27 -2.52 3.45
N LYS A 118 -18.15 -3.61 2.67
CA LYS A 118 -17.63 -4.89 3.16
C LYS A 118 -16.14 -4.80 3.46
N LEU A 119 -15.36 -4.23 2.53
CA LEU A 119 -13.92 -4.03 2.67
C LEU A 119 -13.59 -3.29 3.96
N TRP A 120 -14.23 -2.13 4.18
CA TRP A 120 -13.97 -1.32 5.37
C TRP A 120 -14.33 -2.06 6.65
N ARG A 121 -15.49 -2.73 6.69
CA ARG A 121 -15.87 -3.54 7.86
C ARG A 121 -14.82 -4.60 8.18
N CYS A 122 -14.37 -5.35 7.18
CA CYS A 122 -13.34 -6.38 7.35
C CYS A 122 -12.02 -5.79 7.84
N LEU A 123 -11.51 -4.72 7.22
CA LEU A 123 -10.24 -4.10 7.57
C LEU A 123 -10.25 -3.54 9.00
N TRP A 124 -11.31 -2.79 9.34
CA TRP A 124 -11.39 -2.10 10.63
C TRP A 124 -11.69 -3.05 11.80
N SER A 125 -12.28 -4.22 11.55
CA SER A 125 -12.51 -5.26 12.58
C SER A 125 -11.27 -6.06 12.94
N LEU A 126 -10.17 -5.99 12.18
CA LEU A 126 -8.99 -6.81 12.44
C LEU A 126 -8.27 -6.43 13.76
N PRO A 127 -7.71 -7.41 14.50
CA PRO A 127 -6.90 -7.18 15.69
C PRO A 127 -5.46 -6.80 15.31
N VAL A 128 -5.28 -5.72 14.56
CA VAL A 128 -3.97 -5.21 14.14
C VAL A 128 -3.80 -3.75 14.55
N PRO A 129 -2.56 -3.26 14.72
CA PRO A 129 -2.34 -1.86 15.10
C PRO A 129 -2.93 -0.85 14.10
N PRO A 130 -3.37 0.34 14.55
CA PRO A 130 -3.98 1.35 13.70
C PRO A 130 -3.15 1.70 12.45
N ARG A 131 -1.82 1.76 12.57
CA ARG A 131 -0.91 2.04 11.44
C ARG A 131 -1.02 1.03 10.29
N VAL A 132 -1.33 -0.23 10.59
CA VAL A 132 -1.53 -1.29 9.59
C VAL A 132 -2.86 -1.05 8.86
N LYS A 133 -3.92 -0.71 9.61
CA LYS A 133 -5.25 -0.38 9.05
C LYS A 133 -5.19 0.85 8.15
N VAL A 134 -4.48 1.90 8.58
CA VAL A 134 -4.28 3.13 7.79
C VAL A 134 -3.56 2.83 6.47
N LEU A 135 -2.55 1.96 6.48
CA LEU A 135 -1.93 1.54 5.23
C LEU A 135 -2.90 0.78 4.34
N GLY A 136 -3.67 -0.16 4.89
CA GLY A 136 -4.71 -0.88 4.14
C GLY A 136 -5.69 0.08 3.46
N TRP A 137 -6.13 1.12 4.17
CA TRP A 137 -6.92 2.21 3.60
C TRP A 137 -6.20 2.93 2.46
N LYS A 138 -4.93 3.33 2.66
CA LYS A 138 -4.12 3.97 1.60
C LYS A 138 -3.97 3.07 0.38
N ILE A 139 -3.84 1.75 0.54
CA ILE A 139 -3.77 0.79 -0.58
C ILE A 139 -5.07 0.81 -1.38
N CYS A 140 -6.21 0.66 -0.71
CA CYS A 140 -7.52 0.61 -1.35
C CYS A 140 -7.90 1.91 -2.06
N SER A 141 -7.57 3.05 -1.47
CA SER A 141 -7.83 4.37 -2.05
C SER A 141 -6.79 4.76 -3.11
N GLU A 142 -5.87 3.86 -3.47
CA GLU A 142 -4.71 4.15 -4.31
C GLU A 142 -4.01 5.46 -3.88
N ALA A 143 -3.89 5.67 -2.57
CA ALA A 143 -3.26 6.82 -1.94
C ALA A 143 -1.87 6.51 -1.36
N VAL A 144 -1.38 5.27 -1.55
CA VAL A 144 0.04 4.94 -1.27
C VAL A 144 0.91 5.77 -2.22
N PRO A 145 1.87 6.56 -1.69
CA PRO A 145 2.78 7.31 -2.53
C PRO A 145 3.72 6.29 -3.20
N THR A 146 3.77 6.26 -4.52
CA THR A 146 4.69 5.39 -5.29
C THR A 146 5.60 6.27 -6.14
N LEU A 147 6.79 5.77 -6.53
CA LEU A 147 7.69 6.57 -7.38
C LEU A 147 7.03 6.97 -8.70
N GLU A 148 6.19 6.11 -9.26
CA GLU A 148 5.38 6.45 -10.43
C GLU A 148 4.44 7.64 -10.18
N LYS A 149 3.80 7.72 -9.01
CA LYS A 149 2.92 8.86 -8.67
C LYS A 149 3.73 10.12 -8.42
N LEU A 150 4.87 10.00 -7.73
CA LEU A 150 5.75 11.13 -7.44
C LEU A 150 6.31 11.75 -8.74
N ALA A 151 6.64 10.92 -9.72
CA ALA A 151 7.10 11.38 -11.04
C ALA A 151 6.05 12.18 -11.83
N ARG A 152 4.76 12.11 -11.46
CA ARG A 152 3.72 12.97 -12.06
C ARG A 152 3.80 14.41 -11.59
N GLN A 153 4.37 14.64 -10.40
CA GLN A 153 4.52 15.96 -9.79
C GLN A 153 5.93 16.52 -9.99
N HIS A 154 6.94 15.65 -10.13
CA HIS A 154 8.35 16.03 -10.26
C HIS A 154 8.99 15.34 -11.46
N ARG A 155 9.54 16.13 -12.40
CA ARG A 155 10.01 15.68 -13.71
C ARG A 155 11.25 14.76 -13.66
N ASP A 156 12.03 14.82 -12.58
CA ASP A 156 13.34 14.14 -12.47
C ASP A 156 13.36 12.96 -11.47
N VAL A 157 12.21 12.35 -11.21
CA VAL A 157 12.10 11.19 -10.31
C VAL A 157 12.32 9.90 -11.10
N ASP A 158 13.32 9.12 -10.70
CA ASP A 158 13.49 7.75 -11.18
C ASP A 158 12.33 6.89 -10.65
N THR A 159 11.56 6.30 -11.57
CA THR A 159 10.39 5.51 -11.19
C THR A 159 10.74 4.08 -10.79
N ARG A 160 11.99 3.62 -10.99
CA ARG A 160 12.39 2.24 -10.67
C ARG A 160 12.21 1.94 -9.18
N CYS A 161 11.61 0.79 -8.86
CA CYS A 161 11.36 0.35 -7.49
C CYS A 161 12.62 0.44 -6.63
N ALA A 162 12.53 1.12 -5.49
CA ALA A 162 13.64 1.30 -4.56
C ALA A 162 14.17 -0.01 -3.96
N VAL A 163 13.39 -1.09 -4.03
CA VAL A 163 13.78 -2.40 -3.48
C VAL A 163 14.51 -3.25 -4.53
N CYS A 164 13.92 -3.45 -5.71
CA CYS A 164 14.45 -4.35 -6.73
C CYS A 164 15.18 -3.67 -7.89
N GLY A 165 14.96 -2.37 -8.10
CA GLY A 165 15.55 -1.59 -9.20
C GLY A 165 15.11 -1.98 -10.62
N ALA A 166 14.22 -2.97 -10.78
CA ALA A 166 13.99 -3.63 -12.07
C ALA A 166 12.81 -3.07 -12.89
N ALA A 167 11.78 -2.52 -12.23
CA ALA A 167 10.58 -2.02 -12.91
C ALA A 167 10.03 -0.77 -12.22
N SER A 168 9.14 -0.05 -12.92
CA SER A 168 8.44 1.13 -12.38
C SER A 168 7.67 0.76 -11.10
N GLU A 169 7.79 1.61 -10.09
CA GLU A 169 7.20 1.39 -8.79
C GLU A 169 5.73 1.82 -8.78
N THR A 170 4.87 0.82 -8.90
CA THR A 170 3.41 0.92 -8.76
C THR A 170 2.96 0.26 -7.46
N VAL A 171 1.72 0.48 -7.04
CA VAL A 171 1.14 -0.20 -5.85
C VAL A 171 1.20 -1.72 -6.05
N LYS A 172 0.78 -2.19 -7.23
CA LYS A 172 0.86 -3.61 -7.62
C LYS A 172 2.29 -4.14 -7.57
N HIS A 173 3.26 -3.33 -8.02
CA HIS A 173 4.65 -3.74 -8.00
C HIS A 173 5.17 -3.94 -6.57
N ILE A 174 4.96 -2.96 -5.69
CA ILE A 174 5.42 -3.00 -4.30
C ILE A 174 4.91 -4.25 -3.58
N PHE A 175 3.65 -4.63 -3.81
CA PHE A 175 3.02 -5.70 -3.05
C PHE A 175 2.97 -7.06 -3.75
N LEU A 176 3.09 -7.17 -5.08
CA LEU A 176 2.90 -8.45 -5.79
C LEU A 176 3.94 -8.75 -6.89
N GLU A 177 4.42 -7.76 -7.64
CA GLU A 177 5.28 -8.01 -8.80
C GLU A 177 6.77 -7.91 -8.48
N CYS A 178 7.14 -7.13 -7.47
CA CYS A 178 8.51 -7.03 -7.00
C CYS A 178 9.05 -8.40 -6.61
N GLN A 179 10.23 -8.76 -7.12
CA GLN A 179 10.86 -10.05 -6.84
C GLN A 179 11.07 -10.24 -5.33
N PHE A 180 11.46 -9.18 -4.62
CA PHE A 180 11.58 -9.20 -3.16
C PHE A 180 10.24 -9.45 -2.48
N ALA A 181 9.17 -8.77 -2.91
CA ALA A 181 7.84 -8.96 -2.34
C ALA A 181 7.35 -10.41 -2.51
N ARG A 182 7.53 -11.00 -3.69
CA ARG A 182 7.21 -12.40 -3.96
C ARG A 182 7.99 -13.35 -3.05
N LEU A 183 9.28 -13.10 -2.84
CA LEU A 183 10.09 -13.89 -1.92
C LEU A 183 9.60 -13.75 -0.48
N ALA A 184 9.32 -12.53 -0.01
CA ALA A 184 8.78 -12.29 1.32
C ALA A 184 7.45 -13.00 1.54
N TRP A 185 6.56 -13.02 0.55
CA TRP A 185 5.32 -13.80 0.65
C TRP A 185 5.57 -15.31 0.78
N VAL A 186 6.50 -15.86 -0.01
CA VAL A 186 6.89 -17.29 0.10
C VAL A 186 7.45 -17.59 1.48
N VAL A 187 8.36 -16.75 1.99
CA VAL A 187 8.98 -16.91 3.31
C VAL A 187 7.95 -16.74 4.44
N SER A 188 6.93 -15.91 4.24
CA SER A 188 5.82 -15.72 5.21
C SER A 188 4.85 -16.89 5.29
N ASN A 189 5.02 -17.92 4.44
CA ASN A 189 4.10 -19.04 4.28
C ASN A 189 2.64 -18.64 3.99
N PHE A 190 2.41 -17.42 3.49
CA PHE A 190 1.09 -16.98 3.05
C PHE A 190 0.88 -17.37 1.58
N PRO A 191 -0.27 -17.98 1.21
CA PRO A 191 -0.54 -18.42 -0.15
C PRO A 191 -0.94 -17.25 -1.06
N TRP A 192 -0.03 -16.29 -1.22
CA TRP A 192 -0.24 -15.02 -1.91
C TRP A 192 -0.72 -15.17 -3.36
N ARG A 193 -0.40 -16.30 -4.01
CA ARG A 193 -0.84 -16.59 -5.38
C ARG A 193 -2.36 -16.73 -5.50
N VAL A 194 -3.03 -17.20 -4.44
CA VAL A 194 -4.49 -17.33 -4.40
C VAL A 194 -5.15 -15.96 -4.48
N VAL A 195 -4.51 -14.95 -3.90
CA VAL A 195 -5.03 -13.57 -3.85
C VAL A 195 -4.34 -12.66 -4.86
N ALA A 196 -3.46 -13.16 -5.73
CA ALA A 196 -2.63 -12.32 -6.62
C ALA A 196 -3.39 -11.72 -7.83
N ASP A 197 -4.70 -11.94 -7.94
CA ASP A 197 -5.51 -11.33 -8.98
C ASP A 197 -5.67 -9.81 -8.73
N TRP A 198 -5.35 -9.02 -9.75
CA TRP A 198 -5.42 -7.55 -9.75
C TRP A 198 -6.43 -7.01 -10.77
N ARG A 199 -7.30 -7.84 -11.35
CA ARG A 199 -8.32 -7.39 -12.32
C ARG A 199 -9.22 -6.29 -11.78
N GLU A 200 -9.55 -6.39 -10.50
CA GLU A 200 -10.30 -5.39 -9.72
C GLU A 200 -9.36 -4.47 -8.92
N GLY A 201 -8.20 -4.12 -9.47
CA GLY A 201 -7.28 -3.13 -8.91
C GLY A 201 -6.83 -3.39 -7.45
N ALA A 202 -6.32 -2.35 -6.80
CA ALA A 202 -5.78 -2.45 -5.45
C ALA A 202 -6.84 -2.82 -4.40
N ALA A 203 -8.05 -2.29 -4.57
CA ALA A 203 -9.11 -2.46 -3.60
C ALA A 203 -9.79 -3.84 -3.69
N GLY A 204 -10.01 -4.38 -4.89
CA GLY A 204 -10.47 -5.76 -5.05
C GLY A 204 -9.40 -6.78 -4.63
N TRP A 205 -8.13 -6.48 -4.91
CA TRP A 205 -7.01 -7.27 -4.39
C TRP A 205 -6.98 -7.34 -2.86
N LEU A 206 -7.06 -6.18 -2.18
CA LEU A 206 -7.05 -6.16 -0.72
C LEU A 206 -8.29 -6.87 -0.14
N LEU A 207 -9.47 -6.68 -0.74
CA LEU A 207 -10.69 -7.36 -0.30
C LEU A 207 -10.55 -8.89 -0.39
N ARG A 208 -9.99 -9.42 -1.48
CA ARG A 208 -9.70 -10.86 -1.61
C ARG A 208 -8.82 -11.38 -0.48
N GLY A 209 -7.76 -10.64 -0.13
CA GLY A 209 -6.91 -11.00 1.00
C GLY A 209 -7.62 -10.91 2.36
N LEU A 210 -8.54 -9.95 2.52
CA LEU A 210 -9.39 -9.81 3.72
C LEU A 210 -10.51 -10.86 3.80
N GLU A 211 -10.78 -11.57 2.72
CA GLU A 211 -11.73 -12.68 2.66
C GLU A 211 -11.05 -14.06 2.75
N TYR A 212 -9.71 -14.09 2.69
CA TYR A 212 -8.94 -15.31 2.76
C TYR A 212 -8.79 -15.80 4.20
N GLY A 213 -9.23 -17.03 4.47
CA GLY A 213 -8.98 -17.73 5.74
C GLY A 213 -9.67 -17.11 6.96
N GLU A 214 -9.08 -17.37 8.12
CA GLU A 214 -9.56 -16.91 9.42
C GLU A 214 -9.06 -15.49 9.76
N THR A 215 -9.46 -14.96 10.91
CA THR A 215 -9.04 -13.63 11.38
C THR A 215 -7.52 -13.50 11.47
N GLN A 216 -6.81 -14.57 11.84
CA GLN A 216 -5.34 -14.58 11.91
C GLN A 216 -4.70 -14.49 10.53
N ASP A 217 -5.21 -15.20 9.53
CA ASP A 217 -4.72 -15.12 8.14
C ASP A 217 -4.90 -13.71 7.57
N LYS A 218 -6.05 -13.09 7.85
CA LYS A 218 -6.37 -11.72 7.41
C LYS A 218 -5.45 -10.70 8.09
N ALA A 219 -5.24 -10.84 9.39
CA ALA A 219 -4.32 -10.01 10.16
C ALA A 219 -2.89 -10.15 9.65
N TRP A 220 -2.44 -11.38 9.37
CA TRP A 220 -1.14 -11.68 8.77
C TRP A 220 -0.98 -11.03 7.40
N PHE A 221 -1.97 -11.19 6.52
CA PHE A 221 -1.96 -10.61 5.18
C PHE A 221 -1.77 -9.08 5.19
N VAL A 222 -2.58 -8.34 5.96
CA VAL A 222 -2.45 -6.87 6.01
C VAL A 222 -1.16 -6.42 6.71
N THR A 223 -0.69 -7.19 7.68
CA THR A 223 0.56 -6.90 8.40
C THR A 223 1.79 -7.15 7.51
N MET A 224 1.74 -8.17 6.67
CA MET A 224 2.75 -8.40 5.64
C MET A 224 2.79 -7.27 4.61
N CYS A 225 1.63 -6.75 4.18
CA CYS A 225 1.58 -5.56 3.34
C CYS A 225 2.26 -4.37 4.05
N TRP A 226 2.01 -4.19 5.35
CA TRP A 226 2.68 -3.16 6.14
C TRP A 226 4.19 -3.35 6.25
N ALA A 227 4.67 -4.57 6.47
CA ALA A 227 6.09 -4.86 6.57
C ALA A 227 6.81 -4.62 5.23
N LEU A 228 6.21 -5.01 4.10
CA LEU A 228 6.72 -4.71 2.76
C LEU A 228 6.82 -3.21 2.50
N TRP A 229 5.77 -2.46 2.85
CA TRP A 229 5.76 -1.01 2.73
C TRP A 229 6.81 -0.34 3.60
N LYS A 230 6.94 -0.78 4.86
CA LYS A 230 7.97 -0.28 5.79
C LYS A 230 9.38 -0.56 5.27
N HIS A 231 9.64 -1.78 4.81
CA HIS A 231 10.91 -2.15 4.22
C HIS A 231 11.25 -1.27 3.01
N ARG A 232 10.29 -1.10 2.09
CA ARG A 232 10.45 -0.21 0.94
C ARG A 232 10.81 1.21 1.35
N ASN A 233 10.15 1.78 2.36
CA ASN A 233 10.46 3.13 2.83
C ASN A 233 11.84 3.22 3.47
N SER A 234 12.23 2.21 4.25
CA SER A 234 13.58 2.09 4.82
C SER A 234 14.65 2.03 3.73
N ARG A 235 14.41 1.26 2.65
CA ARG A 235 15.28 1.22 1.46
C ARG A 235 15.42 2.59 0.81
N LEU A 236 14.31 3.31 0.66
CA LEU A 236 14.29 4.58 -0.04
C LEU A 236 14.97 5.70 0.75
N VAL A 237 14.71 5.78 2.06
CA VAL A 237 15.18 6.89 2.90
C VAL A 237 16.59 6.63 3.43
N GLU A 238 16.86 5.39 3.87
CA GLU A 238 18.07 5.03 4.62
C GLU A 238 19.00 4.11 3.83
N GLY A 239 18.59 3.62 2.65
CA GLY A 239 19.36 2.65 1.86
C GLY A 239 19.43 1.25 2.47
N LYS A 240 18.77 0.99 3.62
CA LYS A 240 18.92 -0.25 4.40
C LYS A 240 18.43 -1.49 3.65
N VAL A 241 19.34 -2.36 3.24
CA VAL A 241 19.01 -3.69 2.68
C VAL A 241 18.59 -4.60 3.84
N GLN A 242 17.48 -5.33 3.67
CA GLN A 242 17.08 -6.38 4.61
C GLN A 242 16.73 -7.63 3.80
N GLU A 243 16.94 -8.79 4.41
CA GLU A 243 16.49 -10.06 3.83
C GLU A 243 14.99 -10.24 4.04
N ALA A 244 14.37 -11.03 3.16
CA ALA A 244 12.93 -11.34 3.24
C ALA A 244 12.52 -11.92 4.61
N GLY A 245 13.35 -12.80 5.19
CA GLY A 245 13.10 -13.36 6.51
C GLY A 245 13.08 -12.33 7.64
N ALA A 246 13.89 -11.26 7.54
CA ALA A 246 13.87 -10.18 8.53
C ALA A 246 12.56 -9.37 8.46
N VAL A 247 12.08 -9.09 7.24
CA VAL A 247 10.79 -8.41 7.02
C VAL A 247 9.62 -9.25 7.54
N VAL A 248 9.66 -10.57 7.33
CA VAL A 248 8.63 -11.50 7.84
C VAL A 248 8.66 -11.58 9.37
N LYS A 249 9.85 -11.65 9.99
CA LYS A 249 9.97 -11.61 11.46
C LYS A 249 9.42 -10.31 12.04
N GLU A 250 9.69 -9.19 11.38
CA GLU A 250 9.14 -7.90 11.78
C GLU A 250 7.61 -7.86 11.68
N ALA A 251 7.02 -8.44 10.64
CA ALA A 251 5.57 -8.61 10.56
C ALA A 251 5.03 -9.44 11.74
N ALA A 252 5.72 -10.52 12.14
CA ALA A 252 5.31 -11.37 13.25
C ALA A 252 5.32 -10.63 14.59
N LEU A 253 6.32 -9.78 14.84
CA LEU A 253 6.42 -8.95 16.04
C LEU A 253 5.29 -7.91 16.17
N VAL A 254 4.58 -7.61 15.09
CA VAL A 254 3.43 -6.70 15.12
C VAL A 254 2.15 -7.40 15.60
N LEU A 255 2.11 -8.74 15.49
CA LEU A 255 0.96 -9.56 15.89
C LEU A 255 1.15 -10.30 17.23
N SER A 256 2.38 -10.34 17.76
CA SER A 256 2.70 -10.86 19.09
C SER A 256 2.30 -9.89 20.19
#